data_AF-A0A401QJN2-F1
#
_entry.id   AF-A0A401QJN2-F1
#
_cell.length_a   1.000
_cell.length_b   1.000
_cell.length_c   1.000
_cell.angle_alpha   90.00
_cell.angle_beta   90.00
_cell.angle_gamma   90.00
#
_symmetry.space_group_name_H-M   'P 1'
#
loop_
_entity.id
_entity.type
_entity.pdbx_description
1 polymer ?
#
loop_
_entity_poly.entity_id
_entity_poly.type
_entity_poly.pdbx_seq_one_letter_code
_entity_poly.pdbx_strand_id
1 'polypeptide(L)' 'MGIRLDIASAFQGAVISPHYDSLLVKVIAHGKDHPTAASKLNRALAEFRIRGVK' A
#
# COMPACT_ATOMS: atom_id res chain seq x y z
N MET A 1 -10.39 3.84 -12.45
CA MET A 1 -9.36 3.30 -11.53
C MET A 1 -8.00 3.93 -11.86
N GLY A 2 -7.08 4.00 -10.89
CA GLY A 2 -5.79 4.69 -11.00
C GLY A 2 -4.95 4.44 -9.76
N ILE A 3 -4.89 3.19 -9.32
CA ILE A 3 -4.09 2.73 -8.19
C ILE A 3 -3.15 1.65 -8.73
N ARG A 4 -1.85 1.76 -8.41
CA ARG A 4 -0.84 0.72 -8.63
C ARG A 4 -0.34 0.23 -7.27
N LEU A 5 -0.18 -1.07 -7.15
CA LEU A 5 0.37 -1.73 -5.98
C LEU A 5 1.67 -2.41 -6.38
N ASP A 6 2.79 -1.95 -5.81
CA ASP A 6 4.08 -2.63 -5.95
C ASP A 6 4.34 -3.36 -4.61
N ILE A 7 4.14 -4.67 -4.61
CA ILE A 7 4.25 -5.50 -3.39
C ILE A 7 5.73 -5.81 -3.14
N ALA A 8 6.19 -5.62 -1.89
CA ALA A 8 7.50 -6.06 -1.45
C ALA A 8 7.35 -7.38 -0.66
N SER A 9 7.19 -7.30 0.66
CA SER A 9 7.08 -8.49 1.52
C SER A 9 5.66 -8.80 2.00
N ALA A 10 4.64 -8.04 1.56
CA ALA A 10 3.26 -8.18 2.03
C ALA A 10 2.43 -9.16 1.20
N PHE A 11 2.77 -10.44 1.24
CA PHE A 11 1.92 -11.52 0.74
C PHE A 11 1.39 -12.38 1.89
N GLN A 12 0.38 -13.22 1.62
CA GLN A 12 -0.27 -14.01 2.66
C GLN A 12 0.72 -14.98 3.32
N GLY A 13 0.80 -14.93 4.65
CA GLY A 13 1.70 -15.80 5.44
C GLY A 13 3.17 -15.38 5.39
N ALA A 14 3.49 -14.21 4.82
CA ALA A 14 4.85 -13.70 4.80
C ALA A 14 5.38 -13.46 6.22
N VAL A 15 6.61 -13.93 6.48
CA VAL A 15 7.36 -13.63 7.70
C VAL A 15 8.26 -12.44 7.40
N ILE A 16 8.07 -11.34 8.13
CA ILE A 16 8.84 -10.12 7.94
C ILE A 16 10.15 -10.22 8.73
N SER A 17 11.27 -10.23 8.02
CA SER A 17 12.61 -10.28 8.62
C SER A 17 12.97 -8.94 9.27
N PRO A 18 13.59 -8.92 10.46
CA PRO A 18 14.07 -7.69 11.10
C PRO A 18 15.39 -7.17 10.50
N HIS A 19 15.99 -7.88 9.54
CA HIS A 19 17.29 -7.54 8.97
C HIS A 19 17.22 -6.56 7.79
N TYR A 20 16.02 -6.23 7.30
CA TYR A 20 15.78 -5.30 6.19
C TYR A 20 14.81 -4.20 6.61
N ASP A 21 14.47 -3.29 5.69
CA ASP A 21 13.44 -2.30 5.93
C ASP A 21 12.05 -2.95 6.09
N SER A 22 11.16 -2.25 6.78
CA SER A 22 9.80 -2.74 7.08
C SER A 22 8.81 -2.50 5.94
N LEU A 23 9.29 -2.38 4.69
CA LEU A 23 8.44 -2.05 3.55
C LEU A 23 7.54 -3.23 3.17
N LEU A 24 6.24 -3.02 3.30
CA LEU A 24 5.21 -4.02 2.97
C LEU A 24 4.75 -3.92 1.52
N VAL A 25 4.27 -2.74 1.13
CA VAL A 25 3.71 -2.46 -0.19
C VAL A 25 3.83 -0.97 -0.49
N LYS A 26 4.08 -0.62 -1.75
CA LYS A 26 3.99 0.76 -2.24
C LYS A 26 2.65 0.97 -2.93
N VAL A 27 1.86 1.92 -2.45
CA VAL A 27 0.57 2.31 -3.04
C VAL A 27 0.74 3.61 -3.80
N ILE A 28 0.43 3.61 -5.09
CA ILE A 28 0.59 4.78 -5.96
C ILE A 28 -0.75 5.13 -6.58
N ALA A 29 -1.20 6.36 -6.41
CA ALA A 29 -2.42 6.86 -7.02
C ALA A 29 -2.14 7.83 -8.17
N HIS A 30 -2.94 7.72 -9.24
CA HIS A 30 -2.91 8.62 -10.39
C HIS A 30 -4.30 9.24 -10.64
N GLY A 31 -4.30 10.53 -10.95
CA GLY A 31 -5.50 11.33 -11.20
C GLY A 31 -5.20 12.47 -12.16
N LYS A 32 -6.27 13.05 -12.73
CA LYS A 32 -6.18 14.21 -13.63
C LYS A 32 -5.62 15.46 -12.94
N ASP A 33 -5.77 15.53 -11.62
CA ASP A 33 -5.29 16.58 -10.74
C ASP A 33 -4.89 15.96 -9.38
N HIS A 34 -4.17 16.75 -8.58
CA HIS A 34 -3.68 16.32 -7.28
C HIS A 34 -4.81 15.94 -6.30
N PRO A 35 -5.91 16.73 -6.14
CA PRO A 35 -7.01 16.35 -5.24
C PRO A 35 -7.66 15.01 -5.60
N THR A 36 -7.85 14.74 -6.90
CA THR A 36 -8.39 13.46 -7.38
C THR A 36 -7.46 12.30 -7.05
N ALA A 37 -6.15 12.45 -7.26
CA ALA A 37 -5.16 11.42 -6.92
C ALA A 37 -5.12 11.15 -5.41
N ALA A 38 -5.11 12.21 -4.59
CA ALA A 38 -5.10 12.11 -3.13
C ALA A 38 -6.36 11.42 -2.60
N SER A 39 -7.54 11.78 -3.11
CA SER A 39 -8.81 11.12 -2.74
C SER A 39 -8.80 9.61 -3.05
N LYS A 40 -8.29 9.23 -4.22
CA LYS A 40 -8.11 7.81 -4.59
C LYS A 40 -7.15 7.09 -3.65
N LEU A 41 -6.03 7.73 -3.28
CA LEU A 41 -5.04 7.16 -2.36
C LEU A 41 -5.65 6.96 -0.97
N ASN A 42 -6.34 7.96 -0.44
CA ASN A 42 -7.00 7.87 0.86
C ASN A 42 -8.03 6.74 0.90
N ARG A 43 -8.85 6.59 -0.14
CA ARG A 43 -9.79 5.46 -0.25
C ARG A 43 -9.04 4.12 -0.26
N ALA A 44 -7.98 4.00 -1.05
CA ALA A 44 -7.20 2.76 -1.13
C ALA A 44 -6.59 2.38 0.23
N LEU A 45 -6.02 3.36 0.95
CA LEU A 45 -5.46 3.14 2.29
C LEU A 45 -6.54 2.71 3.30
N ALA A 46 -7.75 3.29 3.24
CA ALA A 46 -8.86 2.91 4.10
C ALA A 46 -9.39 1.49 3.82
N GLU A 47 -9.26 1.01 2.58
CA GLU A 47 -9.64 -0.34 2.15
C GLU A 47 -8.59 -1.40 2.50
N PHE A 48 -7.31 -1.03 2.69
CA PHE A 48 -6.26 -1.96 3.06
C PHE A 48 -6.57 -2.70 4.37
N ARG A 49 -6.24 -3.99 4.41
CA ARG A 49 -6.38 -4.84 5.60
C ARG A 49 -5.07 -5.58 5.81
N ILE A 50 -4.30 -5.15 6.80
CA ILE A 50 -3.05 -5.79 7.24
C ILE A 50 -3.25 -6.24 8.69
N ARG A 51 -2.86 -7.48 9.00
CA ARG A 51 -2.98 -8.07 10.34
C ARG A 51 -1.64 -8.71 10.72
N GLY A 52 -1.31 -8.70 12.00
CA GLY A 52 -0.11 -9.35 12.56
C GLY A 52 1.13 -8.46 12.71
N VAL A 53 1.07 -7.19 12.29
CA VAL A 53 2.13 -6.18 12.45
C VAL A 53 1.51 -4.80 12.76
N LYS A 54 2.27 -3.87 13.34
CA LYS A 54 1.85 -2.50 13.66
C LYS A 54 2.90 -1.49 13.20
#